data_AF-A0A517Z4H9-F1
#
_entry.id   AF-A0A517Z4H9-F1
#
_cell.length_a   1.000
_cell.length_b   1.000
_cell.length_c   1.000
_cell.angle_alpha   90.00
_cell.angle_beta   90.00
_cell.angle_gamma   90.00
#
_symmetry.space_group_name_H-M   'P 1'
#
loop_
_entity.id
_entity.type
_entity.pdbx_description
1 polymer ?
#
loop_
_entity_poly.entity_id
_entity_poly.type
_entity_poly.pdbx_seq_one_letter_code
_entity_poly.pdbx_strand_id
1 'polypeptide(L)'
;MTDTQAEPHSFKFQWLDDHGQPSGLLKKRGTFDGNILKLDKIDVPANVIAHVEVRDRRMWIVAINNQGQQVPLGIQPHPKRETRKLKLLIDVARSAAWAKQEQEELSKKGEGHLYRDEQCPYCTATVVLSRMPESPQIFCPFCQAIGTLDPTERPTGEQEIQTCPRCEMYSRPRQYEVGYILFLLVAVVHKSQQEWSCPICIRKDVWKMLFTNLPTVIGSPAAFYQMWRAYVSSPIRGTFAGLDAGNLYARKGNWTAALENYRKILERAPHAAGIHYNIGLALAEQNQTDRAIDAFELALKECSNYGPAYRHLRGLYEQTGDQSRLRELKEMWEPEPETAEA
;
A
#
# COMPACT_ATOMS: atom_id res chain seq x y z
N MET A 1 -23.86 -5.33 -25.48
CA MET A 1 -24.08 -5.29 -24.02
C MET A 1 -24.02 -3.83 -23.63
N THR A 2 -25.07 -3.34 -22.96
CA THR A 2 -25.35 -1.92 -22.75
C THR A 2 -24.20 -1.21 -22.04
N ASP A 3 -23.58 -0.27 -22.76
CA ASP A 3 -22.66 0.75 -22.26
C ASP A 3 -23.44 1.70 -21.34
N THR A 4 -23.69 1.28 -20.10
CA THR A 4 -24.09 2.19 -19.04
C THR A 4 -22.89 3.07 -18.72
N GLN A 5 -22.75 4.17 -19.44
CA GLN A 5 -21.86 5.27 -19.06
C GLN A 5 -22.23 5.67 -17.63
N ALA A 6 -21.41 5.23 -16.67
CA ALA A 6 -21.57 5.60 -15.28
C ALA A 6 -21.54 7.14 -15.19
N GLU A 7 -22.47 7.72 -14.43
CA GLU A 7 -22.52 9.17 -14.28
C GLU A 7 -21.16 9.72 -13.78
N PRO A 8 -20.65 10.82 -14.37
CA PRO A 8 -19.38 11.40 -13.95
C PRO A 8 -19.38 11.75 -12.46
N HIS A 9 -18.41 11.22 -11.74
CA HIS A 9 -18.24 11.45 -10.32
C HIS A 9 -17.80 12.89 -10.07
N SER A 10 -18.73 13.71 -9.59
CA SER A 10 -18.58 15.16 -9.45
C SER A 10 -18.20 15.57 -8.02
N PHE A 11 -17.23 16.47 -7.89
CA PHE A 11 -16.75 16.94 -6.59
C PHE A 11 -16.34 18.41 -6.60
N LYS A 12 -16.12 18.98 -5.41
CA LYS A 12 -15.52 20.31 -5.25
C LYS A 12 -14.09 20.16 -4.75
N PHE A 13 -13.19 21.08 -5.11
CA PHE A 13 -11.82 21.05 -4.60
C PHE A 13 -11.22 22.46 -4.47
N GLN A 14 -10.09 22.55 -3.78
CA GLN A 14 -9.19 23.72 -3.80
C GLN A 14 -7.83 23.27 -4.31
N TRP A 15 -7.14 24.13 -5.06
CA TRP A 15 -5.74 23.89 -5.44
C TRP A 15 -4.85 23.95 -4.20
N LEU A 16 -3.73 23.24 -4.22
CA LEU A 16 -2.69 23.36 -3.20
C LEU A 16 -1.56 24.24 -3.74
N ASP A 17 -1.00 25.09 -2.89
CA ASP A 17 0.25 25.80 -3.17
C ASP A 17 1.49 24.88 -3.01
N ASP A 18 2.68 25.42 -3.25
CA ASP A 18 3.96 24.70 -3.13
C ASP A 18 4.26 24.23 -1.70
N HIS A 19 3.57 24.80 -0.70
CA HIS A 19 3.62 24.39 0.70
C HIS A 19 2.51 23.40 1.08
N GLY A 20 1.72 22.97 0.10
CA GLY A 20 0.62 22.04 0.26
C GLY A 20 -0.61 22.64 0.94
N GLN A 21 -0.73 23.96 1.05
CA GLN A 21 -1.89 24.62 1.66
C GLN A 21 -2.95 24.97 0.60
N PRO A 22 -4.24 24.92 0.94
CA PRO A 22 -5.30 25.31 0.01
C PRO A 22 -5.13 26.76 -0.46
N SER A 23 -4.96 26.95 -1.77
CA SER A 23 -4.92 28.27 -2.40
C SER A 23 -6.33 28.73 -2.82
N GLY A 24 -6.58 30.02 -2.66
CA GLY A 24 -7.84 30.67 -3.04
C GLY A 24 -9.02 30.43 -2.09
N LEU A 25 -9.92 31.42 -2.03
CA LEU A 25 -11.11 31.40 -1.16
C LEU A 25 -12.26 30.54 -1.71
N LEU A 26 -12.32 30.35 -3.04
CA LEU A 26 -13.43 29.69 -3.71
C LEU A 26 -13.09 28.25 -4.10
N LYS A 27 -14.02 27.34 -3.80
CA LYS A 27 -13.93 25.94 -4.25
C LYS A 27 -14.23 25.86 -5.74
N LYS A 28 -13.37 25.16 -6.47
CA LYS A 28 -13.53 24.81 -7.89
C LYS A 28 -14.36 23.53 -8.03
N ARG A 29 -14.88 23.28 -9.23
CA ARG A 29 -15.58 22.03 -9.59
C ARG A 29 -14.61 21.11 -10.30
N GLY A 30 -14.62 19.84 -9.91
CA GLY A 30 -13.91 18.77 -10.61
C GLY A 30 -14.87 17.62 -10.93
N THR A 31 -14.56 16.87 -11.97
CA THR A 31 -15.33 15.71 -12.38
C THR A 31 -14.39 14.59 -12.81
N PHE A 32 -14.80 13.35 -12.58
CA PHE A 32 -14.10 12.18 -13.07
C PHE A 32 -15.09 11.22 -13.72
N ASP A 33 -14.94 10.98 -15.02
CA ASP A 33 -15.84 10.13 -15.81
C ASP A 33 -15.35 8.68 -15.96
N GLY A 34 -14.26 8.32 -15.27
CA GLY A 34 -13.61 7.02 -15.40
C GLY A 34 -12.45 7.00 -16.40
N ASN A 35 -12.32 8.02 -17.25
CA ASN A 35 -11.23 8.14 -18.22
C ASN A 35 -10.44 9.45 -18.07
N ILE A 36 -11.11 10.55 -17.77
CA ILE A 36 -10.53 11.89 -17.70
C ILE A 36 -10.90 12.53 -16.36
N LEU A 37 -9.87 12.95 -15.62
CA LEU A 37 -9.99 13.78 -14.43
C LEU A 37 -9.95 15.25 -14.84
N LYS A 38 -11.09 15.93 -14.76
CA LYS A 38 -11.21 17.36 -15.03
C LYS A 38 -11.06 18.16 -13.75
N LEU A 39 -10.08 19.05 -13.73
CA LEU A 39 -9.76 19.96 -12.62
C LEU A 39 -9.77 21.40 -13.13
N ASP A 40 -10.89 22.10 -12.94
CA ASP A 40 -11.09 23.47 -13.45
C ASP A 40 -10.93 23.58 -14.97
N LYS A 41 -9.75 23.94 -15.48
CA LYS A 41 -9.42 24.03 -16.91
C LYS A 41 -8.42 22.97 -17.39
N ILE A 42 -8.06 22.04 -16.52
CA ILE A 42 -7.05 21.01 -16.78
C ILE A 42 -7.75 19.66 -16.90
N ASP A 43 -7.56 19.02 -18.03
CA ASP A 43 -8.04 17.66 -18.28
C ASP A 43 -6.85 16.70 -18.17
N VAL A 44 -6.96 15.71 -17.28
CA VAL A 44 -5.90 14.74 -16.99
C VAL A 44 -6.40 13.34 -17.33
N PRO A 45 -5.99 12.76 -18.47
CA PRO A 45 -6.32 11.38 -18.81
C PRO A 45 -5.80 10.39 -17.76
N ALA A 46 -6.57 9.35 -17.44
CA ALA A 46 -6.22 8.39 -16.40
C ALA A 46 -4.94 7.61 -16.73
N ASN A 47 -4.72 7.26 -18.00
CA ASN A 47 -3.54 6.53 -18.47
C ASN A 47 -2.22 7.28 -18.24
N VAL A 48 -2.24 8.61 -18.15
CA VAL A 48 -1.01 9.38 -17.89
C VAL A 48 -0.75 9.66 -16.40
N ILE A 49 -1.66 9.25 -15.50
CA ILE A 49 -1.52 9.49 -14.05
C ILE A 49 -0.58 8.44 -13.43
N ALA A 50 0.72 8.75 -13.39
CA ALA A 50 1.77 7.89 -12.82
C ALA A 50 1.60 7.60 -11.32
N HIS A 51 1.20 8.60 -10.53
CA HIS A 51 1.10 8.44 -9.08
C HIS A 51 -0.04 9.26 -8.48
N VAL A 52 -0.67 8.71 -7.43
CA VAL A 52 -1.67 9.42 -6.62
C VAL A 52 -1.42 9.14 -5.14
N GLU A 53 -1.05 10.19 -4.42
CA GLU A 53 -0.83 10.15 -2.97
C GLU A 53 -1.95 10.92 -2.24
N VAL A 54 -2.38 10.41 -1.09
CA VAL A 54 -3.33 11.11 -0.21
C VAL A 54 -2.78 11.18 1.20
N ARG A 55 -2.68 12.41 1.73
CA ARG A 55 -2.23 12.73 3.08
C ARG A 55 -3.04 13.90 3.63
N ASP A 56 -3.55 13.79 4.86
CA ASP A 56 -4.30 14.87 5.54
C ASP A 56 -5.45 15.49 4.73
N ARG A 57 -6.15 14.68 3.91
CA ARG A 57 -7.24 15.05 2.97
C ARG A 57 -6.79 15.77 1.69
N ARG A 58 -5.49 15.96 1.54
CA ARG A 58 -4.84 16.51 0.36
C ARG A 58 -4.48 15.35 -0.55
N MET A 59 -4.58 15.59 -1.85
CA MET A 59 -4.28 14.63 -2.88
C MET A 59 -3.23 15.24 -3.81
N TRP A 60 -2.14 14.51 -4.02
CA TRP A 60 -1.11 14.85 -4.98
C TRP A 60 -1.18 13.85 -6.11
N ILE A 61 -1.29 14.37 -7.32
CA ILE A 61 -1.41 13.60 -8.55
C ILE A 61 -0.18 13.93 -9.38
N VAL A 62 0.56 12.92 -9.79
CA VAL A 62 1.68 13.08 -10.72
C VAL A 62 1.23 12.53 -12.06
N ALA A 63 1.08 13.42 -13.04
CA ALA A 63 0.77 13.05 -14.42
C ALA A 63 2.03 13.15 -15.29
N ILE A 64 2.09 12.39 -16.38
CA ILE A 64 3.18 12.46 -17.36
C ILE A 64 2.65 13.20 -18.59
N ASN A 65 3.33 14.26 -19.02
CA ASN A 65 2.94 14.97 -20.25
C ASN A 65 3.50 14.28 -21.51
N ASN A 66 3.16 14.81 -22.68
CA ASN A 66 3.61 14.26 -23.97
C ASN A 66 5.15 14.29 -24.16
N GLN A 67 5.88 15.06 -23.34
CA GLN A 67 7.34 15.13 -23.36
C GLN A 67 7.98 14.19 -22.32
N GLY A 68 7.19 13.36 -21.64
CA GLY A 68 7.67 12.46 -20.59
C GLY A 68 7.95 13.15 -19.25
N GLN A 69 7.62 14.44 -19.11
CA GLN A 69 7.88 15.19 -17.88
C GLN A 69 6.77 14.98 -16.85
N GLN A 70 7.16 14.86 -15.59
CA GLN A 70 6.23 14.77 -14.47
C GLN A 70 5.61 16.14 -14.18
N VAL A 71 4.28 16.20 -14.18
CA VAL A 71 3.46 17.36 -13.86
C VAL A 71 2.74 17.09 -12.54
N PRO A 72 3.25 17.61 -11.41
CA PRO A 72 2.59 17.46 -10.13
C PRO A 72 1.38 18.39 -10.01
N LEU A 73 0.27 17.85 -9.52
CA LEU A 73 -0.98 18.55 -9.30
C LEU A 73 -1.44 18.30 -7.86
N GLY A 74 -1.54 19.35 -7.06
CA GLY A 74 -2.02 19.27 -5.67
C GLY A 74 -3.44 19.77 -5.55
N ILE A 75 -4.35 18.95 -5.02
CA ILE A 75 -5.75 19.33 -4.75
C ILE A 75 -6.19 18.92 -3.35
N GLN A 76 -7.15 19.65 -2.79
CA GLN A 76 -7.89 19.26 -1.60
C GLN A 76 -9.38 19.03 -1.95
N PRO A 77 -9.82 17.78 -2.15
CA PRO A 77 -11.21 17.46 -2.44
C PRO A 77 -12.16 17.73 -1.26
N HIS A 78 -13.42 18.04 -1.58
CA HIS A 78 -14.50 18.32 -0.64
C HIS A 78 -15.79 17.57 -1.06
N PRO A 79 -16.53 16.98 -0.11
CA PRO A 79 -16.30 16.96 1.36
C PRO A 79 -15.15 16.02 1.79
N LYS A 80 -14.83 15.94 3.10
CA LYS A 80 -13.69 15.13 3.62
C LYS A 80 -13.70 13.65 3.18
N ARG A 81 -14.89 13.07 2.97
CA ARG A 81 -15.04 11.66 2.56
C ARG A 81 -14.66 11.44 1.09
N GLU A 82 -14.57 12.53 0.32
CA GLU A 82 -14.36 12.51 -1.12
C GLU A 82 -12.95 12.06 -1.51
N THR A 83 -11.93 12.49 -0.78
CA THR A 83 -10.53 12.29 -1.17
C THR A 83 -10.18 10.82 -1.37
N ARG A 84 -10.64 9.94 -0.48
CA ARG A 84 -10.36 8.49 -0.58
C ARG A 84 -11.17 7.81 -1.68
N LYS A 85 -12.45 8.18 -1.82
CA LYS A 85 -13.31 7.65 -2.88
C LYS A 85 -12.75 8.04 -4.26
N LEU A 86 -12.39 9.31 -4.43
CA LEU A 86 -11.79 9.81 -5.66
C LEU A 86 -10.45 9.13 -5.96
N LYS A 87 -9.59 8.95 -4.95
CA LYS A 87 -8.32 8.19 -5.12
C LYS A 87 -8.60 6.79 -5.67
N LEU A 88 -9.53 6.06 -5.05
CA LEU A 88 -9.88 4.71 -5.47
C LEU A 88 -10.40 4.68 -6.92
N LEU A 89 -11.29 5.61 -7.29
CA LEU A 89 -11.81 5.71 -8.66
C LEU A 89 -10.68 5.95 -9.68
N ILE A 90 -9.78 6.91 -9.37
CA ILE A 90 -8.64 7.21 -10.23
C ILE A 90 -7.69 6.01 -10.34
N ASP A 91 -7.40 5.33 -9.22
CA ASP A 91 -6.53 4.15 -9.20
C ASP A 91 -7.10 3.00 -10.03
N VAL A 92 -8.39 2.70 -9.90
CA VAL A 92 -9.06 1.66 -10.70
C VAL A 92 -8.98 2.00 -12.19
N ALA A 93 -9.34 3.22 -12.55
CA ALA A 93 -9.32 3.66 -13.94
C ALA A 93 -7.92 3.64 -14.56
N ARG A 94 -6.92 4.23 -13.89
CA ARG A 94 -5.55 4.26 -14.41
C ARG A 94 -4.95 2.87 -14.52
N SER A 95 -5.25 1.99 -13.56
CA SER A 95 -4.80 0.60 -13.58
C SER A 95 -5.33 -0.17 -14.81
N ALA A 96 -6.62 -0.01 -15.13
CA ALA A 96 -7.22 -0.62 -16.30
C ALA A 96 -6.67 -0.03 -17.62
N ALA A 97 -6.43 1.28 -17.65
CA ALA A 97 -5.87 1.94 -18.82
C ALA A 97 -4.41 1.51 -19.09
N TRP A 98 -3.60 1.35 -18.05
CA TRP A 98 -2.23 0.83 -18.17
C TRP A 98 -2.21 -0.62 -18.62
N ALA A 99 -3.09 -1.46 -18.09
CA ALA A 99 -3.21 -2.85 -18.49
C ALA A 99 -3.55 -2.98 -19.99
N LYS A 100 -4.50 -2.16 -20.48
CA LYS A 100 -4.81 -2.09 -21.91
C LYS A 100 -3.61 -1.65 -22.75
N GLN A 101 -2.87 -0.65 -22.29
CA GLN A 101 -1.68 -0.17 -23.01
C GLN A 101 -0.62 -1.26 -23.11
N GLU A 102 -0.31 -1.95 -22.01
CA GLU A 102 0.62 -3.10 -21.99
C GLU A 102 0.16 -4.20 -22.95
N GLN A 103 -1.13 -4.54 -22.94
CA GLN A 103 -1.70 -5.55 -23.84
C GLN A 103 -1.48 -5.19 -25.31
N GLU A 104 -1.72 -3.93 -25.68
CA GLU A 104 -1.50 -3.42 -27.03
C GLU A 104 -0.01 -3.41 -27.40
N GLU A 105 0.88 -3.05 -26.47
CA GLU A 105 2.33 -3.05 -26.67
C GLU A 105 2.87 -4.47 -26.90
N LEU A 106 2.50 -5.43 -26.06
CA LEU A 106 2.87 -6.84 -26.23
C LEU A 106 2.29 -7.43 -27.53
N SER A 107 1.05 -7.07 -27.88
CA SER A 107 0.44 -7.49 -29.14
C SER A 107 1.22 -6.98 -30.35
N LYS A 108 1.69 -5.73 -30.33
CA LYS A 108 2.54 -5.15 -31.39
C LYS A 108 3.89 -5.85 -31.51
N LYS A 109 4.43 -6.36 -30.40
CA LYS A 109 5.68 -7.13 -30.36
C LYS A 109 5.51 -8.61 -30.76
N GLY A 110 4.28 -9.07 -31.01
CA GLY A 110 4.01 -10.51 -31.22
C GLY A 110 4.02 -11.34 -29.93
N GLU A 111 4.13 -10.69 -28.78
CA GLU A 111 4.19 -11.27 -27.44
C GLU A 111 2.85 -11.22 -26.71
N GLY A 112 1.74 -10.99 -27.41
CA GLY A 112 0.41 -10.87 -26.78
C GLY A 112 0.02 -12.06 -25.89
N HIS A 113 0.60 -13.25 -26.13
CA HIS A 113 0.42 -14.44 -25.32
C HIS A 113 1.04 -14.36 -23.91
N LEU A 114 1.98 -13.44 -23.67
CA LEU A 114 2.58 -13.18 -22.36
C LEU A 114 1.75 -12.24 -21.49
N TYR A 115 0.76 -11.55 -22.07
CA TYR A 115 -0.10 -10.63 -21.34
C TYR A 115 -0.97 -11.40 -20.35
N ARG A 116 -0.91 -11.01 -19.09
CA ARG A 116 -1.80 -11.49 -18.03
C ARG A 116 -2.10 -10.36 -17.08
N ASP A 117 -3.34 -10.28 -16.64
CA ASP A 117 -3.77 -9.39 -15.59
C ASP A 117 -4.73 -10.09 -14.63
N GLU A 118 -4.87 -9.52 -13.44
CA GLU A 118 -5.82 -9.98 -12.43
C GLU A 118 -6.52 -8.78 -11.79
N GLN A 119 -7.77 -8.96 -11.38
CA GLN A 119 -8.48 -7.93 -10.63
C GLN A 119 -8.23 -8.09 -9.14
N CYS A 120 -7.79 -7.01 -8.48
CA CYS A 120 -7.69 -7.01 -7.03
C CYS A 120 -9.06 -7.28 -6.39
N PRO A 121 -9.20 -8.31 -5.53
CA PRO A 121 -10.50 -8.69 -4.94
C PRO A 121 -11.08 -7.65 -3.98
N TYR A 122 -10.31 -6.63 -3.59
CA TYR A 122 -10.72 -5.63 -2.60
C TYR A 122 -10.95 -4.24 -3.19
N CYS A 123 -10.06 -3.80 -4.06
CA CYS A 123 -10.14 -2.45 -4.65
C CYS A 123 -10.49 -2.45 -6.14
N THR A 124 -10.64 -3.63 -6.76
CA THR A 124 -10.97 -3.84 -8.17
C THR A 124 -10.03 -3.22 -9.18
N ALA A 125 -8.85 -2.75 -8.75
CA ALA A 125 -7.79 -2.31 -9.65
C ALA A 125 -7.24 -3.50 -10.45
N THR A 126 -6.89 -3.26 -11.71
CA THR A 126 -6.25 -4.23 -12.58
C THR A 126 -4.75 -4.29 -12.27
N VAL A 127 -4.28 -5.47 -11.91
CA VAL A 127 -2.87 -5.73 -11.63
C VAL A 127 -2.30 -6.50 -12.82
N VAL A 128 -1.40 -5.87 -13.55
CA VAL A 128 -0.67 -6.52 -14.65
C VAL A 128 0.33 -7.49 -14.05
N LEU A 129 0.30 -8.72 -14.53
CA LEU A 129 1.13 -9.86 -14.12
C LEU A 129 1.80 -10.52 -15.34
N SER A 130 1.96 -9.76 -16.42
CA SER A 130 2.72 -10.19 -17.59
C SER A 130 4.07 -10.74 -17.16
N ARG A 131 4.44 -11.91 -17.67
CA ARG A 131 5.72 -12.60 -17.38
C ARG A 131 5.91 -13.07 -15.92
N MET A 132 4.92 -12.87 -15.04
CA MET A 132 4.94 -13.41 -13.68
C MET A 132 4.31 -14.81 -13.65
N PRO A 133 4.87 -15.78 -12.90
CA PRO A 133 4.23 -17.07 -12.66
C PRO A 133 2.84 -16.94 -12.05
N GLU A 134 1.98 -17.92 -12.31
CA GLU A 134 0.70 -18.04 -11.62
C GLU A 134 0.91 -18.25 -10.12
N SER A 135 0.10 -17.57 -9.31
CA SER A 135 0.15 -17.66 -7.86
C SER A 135 -1.27 -17.50 -7.29
N PRO A 136 -1.58 -18.15 -6.16
CA PRO A 136 -2.92 -18.10 -5.56
C PRO A 136 -3.29 -16.71 -5.02
N GLN A 137 -2.29 -15.89 -4.69
CA GLN A 137 -2.49 -14.52 -4.23
C GLN A 137 -1.86 -13.50 -5.18
N ILE A 138 -2.37 -12.27 -5.09
CA ILE A 138 -1.81 -11.10 -5.77
C ILE A 138 -1.57 -9.97 -4.78
N PHE A 139 -0.48 -9.24 -4.96
CA PHE A 139 -0.21 -7.99 -4.26
C PHE A 139 -0.70 -6.83 -5.12
N CYS A 140 -1.59 -6.00 -4.57
CA CYS A 140 -2.10 -4.84 -5.29
C CYS A 140 -1.31 -3.57 -4.92
N PRO A 141 -0.62 -2.93 -5.87
CA PRO A 141 0.17 -1.72 -5.59
C PRO A 141 -0.69 -0.50 -5.24
N PHE A 142 -1.99 -0.52 -5.57
CA PHE A 142 -2.90 0.61 -5.34
C PHE A 142 -3.45 0.63 -3.92
N CYS A 143 -3.89 -0.52 -3.41
CA CYS A 143 -4.44 -0.65 -2.05
C CYS A 143 -3.49 -1.30 -1.04
N GLN A 144 -2.32 -1.77 -1.49
CA GLN A 144 -1.25 -2.37 -0.66
C GLN A 144 -1.68 -3.65 0.09
N ALA A 145 -2.75 -4.30 -0.37
CA ALA A 145 -3.23 -5.56 0.16
C ALA A 145 -2.69 -6.74 -0.66
N ILE A 146 -2.49 -7.86 0.02
CA ILE A 146 -2.35 -9.17 -0.62
C ILE A 146 -3.74 -9.81 -0.58
N GLY A 147 -4.24 -10.29 -1.72
CA GLY A 147 -5.56 -10.92 -1.78
C GLY A 147 -5.51 -12.28 -2.46
N THR A 148 -6.17 -13.27 -1.88
CA THR A 148 -6.41 -14.56 -2.52
C THR A 148 -7.39 -14.42 -3.67
N LEU A 149 -6.99 -14.91 -4.85
CA LEU A 149 -7.77 -14.81 -6.08
C LEU A 149 -9.05 -15.67 -5.99
N ASP A 150 -8.94 -16.92 -5.54
CA ASP A 150 -10.10 -17.82 -5.38
C ASP A 150 -11.02 -17.33 -4.25
N PRO A 151 -12.28 -16.93 -4.54
CA PRO A 151 -13.25 -16.51 -3.53
C PRO A 151 -13.55 -17.56 -2.46
N THR A 152 -13.42 -18.86 -2.77
CA THR A 152 -13.75 -19.97 -1.88
C THR A 152 -12.64 -20.25 -0.86
N GLU A 153 -11.40 -19.88 -1.19
CA GLU A 153 -10.22 -20.05 -0.33
C GLU A 153 -9.84 -18.78 0.44
N ARG A 154 -10.54 -17.66 0.21
CA ARG A 154 -10.24 -16.37 0.85
C ARG A 154 -10.31 -16.44 2.37
N PRO A 155 -9.19 -16.19 3.07
CA PRO A 155 -9.17 -16.15 4.52
C PRO A 155 -10.05 -15.03 5.10
N THR A 156 -10.69 -15.30 6.23
CA THR A 156 -11.49 -14.27 6.91
C THR A 156 -10.58 -13.17 7.47
N GLY A 157 -10.82 -11.93 7.03
CA GLY A 157 -10.12 -10.73 7.50
C GLY A 157 -8.88 -10.34 6.70
N GLU A 158 -8.58 -11.04 5.60
CA GLU A 158 -7.44 -10.77 4.73
C GLU A 158 -7.42 -9.33 4.19
N GLN A 159 -8.59 -8.80 3.81
CA GLN A 159 -8.76 -7.44 3.29
C GLN A 159 -8.33 -6.34 4.27
N GLU A 160 -8.19 -6.67 5.56
CA GLU A 160 -7.78 -5.74 6.60
C GLU A 160 -6.25 -5.72 6.80
N ILE A 161 -5.51 -6.65 6.18
CA ILE A 161 -4.08 -6.84 6.36
C ILE A 161 -3.34 -6.31 5.13
N GLN A 162 -2.26 -5.56 5.39
CA GLN A 162 -1.45 -4.85 4.40
C GLN A 162 -0.01 -4.74 4.90
N THR A 163 0.90 -4.33 4.05
CA THR A 163 2.26 -4.00 4.47
C THR A 163 2.28 -2.69 5.25
N CYS A 164 2.85 -2.69 6.45
CA CYS A 164 2.99 -1.47 7.25
C CYS A 164 4.07 -0.56 6.64
N PRO A 165 3.79 0.71 6.32
CA PRO A 165 4.76 1.59 5.64
C PRO A 165 5.97 1.96 6.52
N ARG A 166 5.89 1.78 7.84
CA ARG A 166 6.98 2.14 8.77
C ARG A 166 7.90 0.98 9.12
N CYS A 167 7.41 -0.25 9.01
CA CYS A 167 8.17 -1.43 9.41
C CYS A 167 8.22 -2.52 8.38
N GLU A 168 7.53 -2.32 7.27
CA GLU A 168 7.45 -3.23 6.14
C GLU A 168 6.93 -4.63 6.46
N MET A 169 6.47 -4.88 7.70
CA MET A 169 5.86 -6.14 8.10
C MET A 169 4.42 -6.22 7.59
N TYR A 170 4.00 -7.42 7.19
CA TYR A 170 2.60 -7.73 6.93
C TYR A 170 1.80 -7.61 8.24
N SER A 171 0.86 -6.67 8.30
CA SER A 171 0.18 -6.26 9.52
C SER A 171 -1.13 -5.52 9.19
N ARG A 172 -1.78 -4.91 10.17
CA ARG A 172 -3.00 -4.12 9.96
C ARG A 172 -2.70 -2.63 10.18
N PRO A 173 -2.09 -1.92 9.20
CA PRO A 173 -1.88 -0.49 9.33
C PRO A 173 -3.20 0.26 9.43
N ARG A 174 -3.21 1.30 10.24
CA ARG A 174 -4.37 2.15 10.49
C ARG A 174 -3.94 3.60 10.49
N GLN A 175 -4.91 4.47 10.20
CA GLN A 175 -4.69 5.90 10.35
C GLN A 175 -4.79 6.30 11.82
N TYR A 176 -3.69 6.75 12.40
CA TYR A 176 -3.60 7.40 13.71
C TYR A 176 -3.55 8.92 13.53
N GLU A 177 -4.07 9.63 14.51
CA GLU A 177 -3.91 11.08 14.60
C GLU A 177 -2.86 11.36 15.67
N VAL A 178 -1.70 11.85 15.25
CA VAL A 178 -0.59 12.18 16.15
C VAL A 178 -0.53 13.69 16.23
N GLY A 179 -0.78 14.23 17.42
CA GLY A 179 -0.74 15.67 17.61
C GLY A 179 -0.37 16.12 19.00
N TYR A 180 0.23 17.30 19.05
CA TYR A 180 0.73 17.93 20.26
C TYR A 180 -0.01 19.24 20.49
N ILE A 181 -0.52 19.42 21.71
CA ILE A 181 -1.10 20.68 22.18
C ILE A 181 -0.12 21.23 23.21
N LEU A 182 0.70 22.20 22.79
CA LEU A 182 1.56 22.92 23.70
C LEU A 182 0.80 24.11 24.26
N PHE A 183 0.56 24.11 25.57
CA PHE A 183 0.03 25.26 26.28
C PHE A 183 1.21 26.12 26.77
N LEU A 184 1.52 27.17 26.01
CA LEU A 184 2.36 28.26 26.50
C LEU A 184 1.43 29.28 27.15
N LEU A 185 1.88 29.97 28.21
CA LEU A 185 1.09 30.94 28.99
C LEU A 185 0.30 31.97 28.14
N VAL A 186 0.70 32.18 26.88
CA VAL A 186 0.13 33.16 25.95
C VAL A 186 -0.29 32.57 24.60
N ALA A 187 -0.05 31.28 24.33
CA ALA A 187 -0.36 30.68 23.03
C ALA A 187 -0.59 29.17 23.11
N VAL A 188 -1.59 28.69 22.36
CA VAL A 188 -1.81 27.26 22.12
C VAL A 188 -1.22 26.92 20.75
N VAL A 189 -0.15 26.11 20.73
CA VAL A 189 0.35 25.55 19.47
C VAL A 189 -0.26 24.17 19.30
N HIS A 190 -1.14 24.04 18.30
CA HIS A 190 -1.73 22.77 17.90
C HIS A 190 -1.07 22.27 16.62
N LYS A 191 -0.34 21.16 16.72
CA LYS A 191 0.18 20.44 15.56
C LYS A 191 -0.42 19.04 15.55
N SER A 192 -1.26 18.72 14.57
CA SER A 192 -1.84 17.38 14.37
C SER A 192 -1.52 16.89 12.97
N GLN A 193 -1.12 15.62 12.84
CA GLN A 193 -0.79 14.95 11.59
C GLN A 193 -1.42 13.55 11.55
N GLN A 194 -1.84 13.11 10.37
CA GLN A 194 -2.33 11.74 10.17
C GLN A 194 -1.19 10.82 9.77
N GLU A 195 -1.00 9.75 10.53
CA GLU A 195 0.05 8.76 10.33
C GLU A 195 -0.58 7.40 10.04
N TRP A 196 -0.15 6.73 8.96
CA TRP A 196 -0.54 5.35 8.68
C TRP A 196 0.52 4.39 9.21
N SER A 197 0.18 3.57 10.19
CA SER A 197 1.12 2.57 10.71
C SER A 197 0.39 1.46 11.45
N CYS A 198 1.07 0.34 11.69
CA CYS A 198 0.52 -0.74 12.50
C CYS A 198 0.44 -0.33 13.99
N PRO A 199 -0.43 -0.99 14.78
CA PRO A 199 -0.61 -0.68 16.21
C PRO A 199 0.66 -0.79 17.04
N ILE A 200 1.67 -1.55 16.60
CA ILE A 200 2.95 -1.72 17.29
C ILE A 200 3.87 -0.52 17.05
N CYS A 201 3.96 -0.07 15.80
CA CYS A 201 4.83 1.04 15.39
C CYS A 201 4.44 2.36 16.06
N ILE A 202 3.14 2.63 16.15
CA ILE A 202 2.63 3.91 16.65
C ILE A 202 2.80 4.08 18.17
N ARG A 203 3.07 2.99 18.92
CA ARG A 203 3.09 3.02 20.40
C ARG A 203 4.04 4.09 20.94
N LYS A 204 5.22 4.24 20.34
CA LYS A 204 6.21 5.25 20.75
C LYS A 204 5.64 6.67 20.61
N ASP A 205 4.97 6.97 19.50
CA ASP A 205 4.42 8.30 19.23
C ASP A 205 3.21 8.59 20.12
N VAL A 206 2.39 7.58 20.40
CA VAL A 206 1.24 7.72 21.29
C VAL A 206 1.66 7.91 22.74
N TRP A 207 2.70 7.23 23.21
CA TRP A 207 3.30 7.52 24.53
C TRP A 207 3.87 8.93 24.59
N LYS A 208 4.64 9.33 23.58
CA LYS A 208 5.17 10.70 23.50
C LYS A 208 4.03 11.73 23.49
N MET A 209 2.96 11.47 22.74
CA MET A 209 1.77 12.30 22.68
C MET A 209 1.07 12.39 24.05
N LEU A 210 0.90 11.26 24.74
CA LEU A 210 0.29 11.24 26.07
C LEU A 210 1.09 12.09 27.06
N PHE A 211 2.40 11.90 27.16
CA PHE A 211 3.24 12.68 28.09
C PHE A 211 3.31 14.16 27.74
N THR A 212 3.34 14.50 26.44
CA THR A 212 3.39 15.90 26.01
C THR A 212 2.05 16.61 26.23
N ASN A 213 0.93 15.91 26.03
CA ASN A 213 -0.41 16.48 26.17
C ASN A 213 -0.99 16.35 27.59
N LEU A 214 -0.34 15.62 28.50
CA LEU A 214 -0.81 15.39 29.87
C LEU A 214 -1.18 16.67 30.64
N PRO A 215 -0.43 17.80 30.50
CA PRO A 215 -0.82 19.05 31.15
C PRO A 215 -2.07 19.72 30.55
N THR A 216 -2.58 19.22 29.42
CA THR A 216 -3.70 19.83 28.68
C THR A 216 -4.98 19.01 28.78
N VAL A 217 -6.08 19.67 29.14
CA VAL A 217 -7.42 19.04 29.32
C VAL A 217 -7.96 18.46 28.00
N ILE A 218 -7.66 19.09 26.86
CA ILE A 218 -8.16 18.66 25.53
C ILE A 218 -7.23 17.62 24.88
N GLY A 219 -5.91 17.76 25.06
CA GLY A 219 -4.95 16.86 24.43
C GLY A 219 -4.90 15.48 25.08
N SER A 220 -5.22 15.40 26.38
CA SER A 220 -5.23 14.14 27.13
C SER A 220 -6.27 13.14 26.60
N PRO A 221 -7.57 13.47 26.43
CA PRO A 221 -8.56 12.56 25.84
C PRO A 221 -8.18 12.06 24.44
N ALA A 222 -7.65 12.92 23.58
CA ALA A 222 -7.19 12.53 22.24
C ALA A 222 -6.02 11.54 22.33
N ALA A 223 -5.07 11.77 23.24
CA ALA A 223 -3.95 10.86 23.46
C ALA A 223 -4.39 9.50 24.02
N PHE A 224 -5.29 9.49 25.01
CA PHE A 224 -5.89 8.27 25.54
C PHE A 224 -6.66 7.49 24.48
N TYR A 225 -7.39 8.17 23.60
CA TYR A 225 -8.10 7.53 22.51
C TYR A 225 -7.15 6.82 21.55
N GLN A 226 -6.04 7.45 21.14
CA GLN A 226 -5.05 6.80 20.28
C GLN A 226 -4.31 5.68 21.02
N MET A 227 -4.10 5.80 22.33
CA MET A 227 -3.54 4.74 23.19
C MET A 227 -4.44 3.51 23.20
N TRP A 228 -5.73 3.72 23.47
CA TRP A 228 -6.73 2.67 23.36
C TRP A 228 -6.75 2.05 21.97
N ARG A 229 -6.58 2.86 20.91
CA ARG A 229 -6.50 2.35 19.54
C ARG A 229 -5.27 1.50 19.23
N ALA A 230 -4.12 1.82 19.84
CA ALA A 230 -2.85 1.13 19.63
C ALA A 230 -2.70 -0.16 20.46
N TYR A 231 -3.46 -0.29 21.56
CA TYR A 231 -3.33 -1.41 22.50
C TYR A 231 -4.56 -2.31 22.60
N VAL A 232 -5.77 -1.75 22.51
CA VAL A 232 -7.00 -2.45 22.91
C VAL A 232 -7.97 -2.62 21.74
N SER A 233 -8.15 -1.59 20.89
CA SER A 233 -9.27 -1.53 19.94
C SER A 233 -9.26 -2.53 18.77
N SER A 234 -8.28 -3.45 18.70
CA SER A 234 -8.18 -4.35 17.54
C SER A 234 -7.19 -5.48 17.70
N PRO A 235 -7.56 -6.56 18.38
CA PRO A 235 -6.99 -7.84 18.00
C PRO A 235 -7.44 -8.15 16.56
N ILE A 236 -6.50 -8.50 15.69
CA ILE A 236 -6.82 -9.19 14.44
C ILE A 236 -7.59 -10.48 14.82
N ARG A 237 -8.77 -10.68 14.23
CA ARG A 237 -9.64 -11.86 14.47
C ARG A 237 -9.64 -12.76 13.23
N GLY A 238 -10.28 -13.92 13.35
CA GLY A 238 -10.42 -14.86 12.24
C GLY A 238 -9.09 -15.56 11.92
N THR A 239 -8.82 -15.75 10.63
CA THR A 239 -7.69 -16.54 10.16
C THR A 239 -6.34 -15.98 10.61
N PHE A 240 -6.20 -14.65 10.66
CA PHE A 240 -4.96 -13.97 11.04
C PHE A 240 -4.86 -13.67 12.55
N ALA A 241 -5.73 -14.26 13.39
CA ALA A 241 -5.64 -14.09 14.83
C ALA A 241 -4.27 -14.56 15.34
N GLY A 242 -3.59 -13.69 16.11
CA GLY A 242 -2.21 -13.89 16.56
C GLY A 242 -1.16 -13.10 15.76
N LEU A 243 -1.50 -12.50 14.61
CA LEU A 243 -0.54 -11.75 13.79
C LEU A 243 0.09 -10.56 14.55
N ASP A 244 -0.71 -9.77 15.27
CA ASP A 244 -0.19 -8.68 16.08
C ASP A 244 0.74 -9.16 17.22
N ALA A 245 0.44 -10.33 17.80
CA ALA A 245 1.30 -10.93 18.82
C ALA A 245 2.62 -11.41 18.21
N GLY A 246 2.57 -12.12 17.08
CA GLY A 246 3.75 -12.54 16.32
C GLY A 246 4.64 -11.36 15.94
N ASN A 247 4.05 -10.32 15.35
CA ASN A 247 4.76 -9.10 14.99
C ASN A 247 5.36 -8.39 16.22
N LEU A 248 4.64 -8.38 17.36
CA LEU A 248 5.15 -7.80 18.60
C LEU A 248 6.34 -8.59 19.18
N TYR A 249 6.28 -9.93 19.14
CA TYR A 249 7.39 -10.78 19.57
C TYR A 249 8.61 -10.58 18.67
N ALA A 250 8.42 -10.52 17.35
CA ALA A 250 9.47 -10.21 16.39
C ALA A 250 10.11 -8.84 16.70
N ARG A 251 9.30 -7.80 16.92
CA ARG A 251 9.80 -6.47 17.32
C ARG A 251 10.57 -6.44 18.63
N LYS A 252 10.33 -7.41 19.52
CA LYS A 252 11.06 -7.56 20.79
C LYS A 252 12.29 -8.48 20.68
N GLY A 253 12.60 -8.99 19.49
CA GLY A 253 13.68 -9.96 19.27
C GLY A 253 13.34 -11.38 19.74
N ASN A 254 12.10 -11.66 20.17
CA ASN A 254 11.67 -13.02 20.51
C ASN A 254 11.17 -13.72 19.26
N TRP A 255 12.12 -14.11 18.41
CA TRP A 255 11.82 -14.68 17.10
C TRP A 255 11.15 -16.05 17.19
N THR A 256 11.49 -16.87 18.19
CA THR A 256 10.88 -18.18 18.42
C THR A 256 9.37 -18.06 18.65
N ALA A 257 8.95 -17.15 19.55
CA ALA A 257 7.53 -16.90 19.80
C ALA A 257 6.84 -16.26 18.58
N ALA A 258 7.54 -15.43 17.81
CA ALA A 258 7.01 -14.88 16.56
C ALA A 258 6.70 -15.97 15.54
N LEU A 259 7.67 -16.86 15.29
CA LEU A 259 7.52 -17.99 14.36
C LEU A 259 6.40 -18.94 14.79
N GLU A 260 6.23 -19.21 16.08
CA GLU A 260 5.12 -20.02 16.58
C GLU A 260 3.75 -19.39 16.25
N ASN A 261 3.60 -18.08 16.44
CA ASN A 261 2.37 -17.38 16.08
C ASN A 261 2.12 -17.39 14.57
N TYR A 262 3.15 -17.21 13.75
CA TYR A 262 3.02 -17.26 12.29
C TYR A 262 2.63 -18.66 11.79
N ARG A 263 3.21 -19.73 12.35
CA ARG A 263 2.84 -21.12 12.01
C ARG A 263 1.36 -21.41 12.30
N LYS A 264 0.84 -20.96 13.45
CA LYS A 264 -0.59 -21.07 13.77
C LYS A 264 -1.49 -20.33 12.78
N ILE A 265 -0.99 -19.29 12.10
CA ILE A 265 -1.75 -18.63 11.03
C ILE A 265 -1.70 -19.47 9.76
N LEU A 266 -0.52 -20.00 9.39
CA LEU A 266 -0.36 -20.86 8.21
C LEU A 266 -1.17 -22.17 8.30
N GLU A 267 -1.42 -22.71 9.50
CA GLU A 267 -2.34 -23.84 9.70
C GLU A 267 -3.78 -23.54 9.23
N ARG A 268 -4.18 -22.25 9.21
CA ARG A 268 -5.51 -21.78 8.81
C ARG A 268 -5.53 -21.10 7.44
N ALA A 269 -4.40 -20.57 6.99
CA ALA A 269 -4.19 -19.97 5.67
C ALA A 269 -2.82 -20.39 5.13
N PRO A 270 -2.72 -21.59 4.53
CA PRO A 270 -1.44 -22.12 4.07
C PRO A 270 -0.82 -21.29 2.94
N HIS A 271 -1.62 -20.56 2.17
CA HIS A 271 -1.19 -19.73 1.04
C HIS A 271 -0.88 -18.28 1.41
N ALA A 272 -0.79 -17.93 2.70
CA ALA A 272 -0.63 -16.54 3.12
C ALA A 272 0.81 -16.02 2.88
N ALA A 273 1.07 -15.46 1.69
CA ALA A 273 2.36 -14.93 1.26
C ALA A 273 2.95 -13.91 2.26
N GLY A 274 2.11 -13.01 2.79
CA GLY A 274 2.53 -12.02 3.79
C GLY A 274 3.04 -12.64 5.10
N ILE A 275 2.58 -13.84 5.46
CA ILE A 275 3.04 -14.57 6.65
C ILE A 275 4.35 -15.28 6.38
N HIS A 276 4.51 -15.93 5.22
CA HIS A 276 5.80 -16.46 4.78
C HIS A 276 6.88 -15.39 4.75
N TYR A 277 6.54 -14.20 4.26
CA TYR A 277 7.42 -13.04 4.29
C TYR A 277 7.80 -12.61 5.71
N ASN A 278 6.84 -12.50 6.64
CA ASN A 278 7.15 -12.17 8.04
C ASN A 278 8.03 -13.25 8.72
N ILE A 279 7.88 -14.52 8.33
CA ILE A 279 8.76 -15.62 8.75
C ILE A 279 10.18 -15.41 8.19
N GLY A 280 10.31 -15.06 6.91
CA GLY A 280 11.59 -14.74 6.28
C GLY A 280 12.33 -13.61 6.99
N LEU A 281 11.62 -12.52 7.31
CA LEU A 281 12.18 -11.42 8.13
C LEU A 281 12.69 -11.93 9.48
N ALA A 282 11.89 -12.71 10.20
CA ALA A 282 12.28 -13.23 11.52
C ALA A 282 13.44 -14.23 11.49
N LEU A 283 13.61 -14.96 10.38
CA LEU A 283 14.73 -15.90 10.19
C LEU A 283 16.01 -15.17 9.76
N ALA A 284 15.88 -14.14 8.91
CA ALA A 284 17.00 -13.29 8.53
C ALA A 284 17.61 -12.59 9.76
N GLU A 285 16.77 -12.06 10.65
CA GLU A 285 17.20 -11.45 11.93
C GLU A 285 17.85 -12.46 12.90
N GLN A 286 17.61 -13.77 12.71
CA GLN A 286 18.30 -14.84 13.43
C GLN A 286 19.59 -15.31 12.74
N ASN A 287 20.01 -14.65 11.65
CA ASN A 287 21.10 -15.09 10.78
C ASN A 287 20.90 -16.51 10.20
N GLN A 288 19.66 -16.97 10.09
CA GLN A 288 19.32 -18.25 9.46
C GLN A 288 19.03 -18.02 7.97
N THR A 289 20.06 -17.60 7.23
CA THR A 289 19.97 -17.12 5.85
C THR A 289 19.27 -18.10 4.91
N ASP A 290 19.67 -19.36 4.89
CA ASP A 290 19.08 -20.37 3.99
C ASP A 290 17.58 -20.54 4.25
N ARG A 291 17.17 -20.58 5.52
CA ARG A 291 15.76 -20.69 5.88
C ARG A 291 14.97 -19.42 5.60
N ALA A 292 15.62 -18.26 5.66
CA ALA A 292 15.01 -17.00 5.28
C ALA A 292 14.77 -16.95 3.77
N ILE A 293 15.73 -17.42 2.97
CA ILE A 293 15.59 -17.61 1.52
C ILE A 293 14.39 -18.50 1.23
N ASP A 294 14.31 -19.70 1.81
CA ASP A 294 13.18 -20.62 1.62
C ASP A 294 11.83 -19.94 1.93
N ALA A 295 11.77 -19.14 2.99
CA ALA A 295 10.54 -18.44 3.39
C ALA A 295 10.16 -17.31 2.42
N PHE A 296 11.13 -16.57 1.87
CA PHE A 296 10.86 -15.55 0.87
C PHE A 296 10.52 -16.17 -0.50
N GLU A 297 11.14 -17.28 -0.88
CA GLU A 297 10.75 -18.06 -2.07
C GLU A 297 9.32 -18.57 -1.95
N LEU A 298 8.91 -19.09 -0.79
CA LEU A 298 7.51 -19.44 -0.52
C LEU A 298 6.59 -18.22 -0.63
N ALA A 299 6.98 -17.05 -0.09
CA ALA A 299 6.18 -15.85 -0.22
C ALA A 299 5.96 -15.44 -1.69
N LEU A 300 6.98 -15.57 -2.55
CA LEU A 300 6.87 -15.31 -3.99
C LEU A 300 6.14 -16.41 -4.74
N LYS A 301 6.22 -17.67 -4.30
CA LYS A 301 5.41 -18.75 -4.86
C LYS A 301 3.91 -18.51 -4.61
N GLU A 302 3.56 -18.09 -3.40
CA GLU A 302 2.16 -17.80 -3.05
C GLU A 302 1.67 -16.47 -3.64
N CYS A 303 2.57 -15.52 -3.89
CA CYS A 303 2.27 -14.21 -4.48
C CYS A 303 3.43 -13.73 -5.35
N SER A 304 3.37 -14.03 -6.66
CA SER A 304 4.49 -13.87 -7.58
C SER A 304 4.92 -12.43 -7.81
N ASN A 305 4.03 -11.47 -7.55
CA ASN A 305 4.29 -10.05 -7.68
C ASN A 305 4.49 -9.34 -6.31
N TYR A 306 4.83 -10.06 -5.24
CA TYR A 306 5.03 -9.46 -3.93
C TYR A 306 6.40 -8.77 -3.77
N GLY A 307 6.45 -7.48 -4.13
CA GLY A 307 7.70 -6.69 -4.22
C GLY A 307 8.55 -6.64 -2.95
N PRO A 308 7.97 -6.54 -1.74
CA PRO A 308 8.74 -6.65 -0.51
C PRO A 308 9.52 -7.96 -0.38
N ALA A 309 8.93 -9.12 -0.70
CA ALA A 309 9.63 -10.39 -0.62
C ALA A 309 10.75 -10.48 -1.66
N TYR A 310 10.50 -10.02 -2.90
CA TYR A 310 11.52 -9.94 -3.95
C TYR A 310 12.76 -9.15 -3.50
N ARG A 311 12.59 -7.94 -2.94
CA ARG A 311 13.72 -7.11 -2.51
C ARG A 311 14.58 -7.80 -1.46
N HIS A 312 13.95 -8.47 -0.49
CA HIS A 312 14.67 -9.20 0.55
C HIS A 312 15.39 -10.43 0.00
N LEU A 313 14.72 -11.23 -0.84
CA LEU A 313 15.31 -12.41 -1.46
C LEU A 313 16.51 -12.04 -2.35
N ARG A 314 16.35 -11.00 -3.18
CA ARG A 314 17.41 -10.46 -4.03
C ARG A 314 18.62 -10.04 -3.19
N GLY A 315 18.40 -9.28 -2.11
CA GLY A 315 19.49 -8.85 -1.21
C GLY A 315 20.20 -10.02 -0.53
N LEU A 316 19.48 -11.09 -0.18
CA LEU A 316 20.09 -12.30 0.37
C LEU A 316 20.92 -13.05 -0.67
N TYR A 317 20.46 -13.19 -1.92
CA TYR A 317 21.26 -13.80 -2.97
C TYR A 317 22.51 -13.00 -3.33
N GLU A 318 22.41 -11.66 -3.32
CA GLU A 318 23.56 -10.78 -3.47
C GLU A 318 24.57 -11.00 -2.31
N GLN A 319 24.08 -11.16 -1.08
CA GLN A 319 24.92 -11.40 0.10
C GLN A 319 25.58 -12.78 0.13
N THR A 320 24.85 -13.84 -0.26
CA THR A 320 25.40 -15.21 -0.29
C THR A 320 26.26 -15.49 -1.52
N GLY A 321 26.16 -14.65 -2.54
CA GLY A 321 26.87 -14.83 -3.81
C GLY A 321 26.23 -15.87 -4.74
N ASP A 322 24.96 -16.23 -4.52
CA ASP A 322 24.22 -17.16 -5.38
C ASP A 322 23.79 -16.47 -6.68
N GLN A 323 24.75 -16.31 -7.60
CA GLN A 323 24.55 -15.62 -8.87
C GLN A 323 23.56 -16.34 -9.80
N SER A 324 23.39 -17.66 -9.65
CA SER A 324 22.45 -18.41 -10.48
C SER A 324 21.02 -18.03 -10.14
N ARG A 325 20.65 -18.16 -8.86
CA ARG A 325 19.31 -17.82 -8.39
C ARG A 325 19.02 -16.32 -8.50
N LEU A 326 20.02 -15.46 -8.28
CA LEU A 326 19.87 -14.03 -8.48
C LEU A 326 19.52 -13.69 -9.94
N ARG A 327 20.15 -14.35 -10.91
CA ARG A 327 19.88 -14.15 -12.34
C ARG A 327 18.46 -14.57 -12.68
N GLU A 328 18.05 -15.77 -12.29
CA GLU A 328 16.69 -16.29 -12.52
C GLU A 328 15.63 -15.37 -11.89
N LEU A 329 15.88 -14.91 -10.66
CA LEU A 329 14.99 -13.99 -9.96
C LEU A 329 14.88 -12.64 -10.68
N LYS A 330 15.99 -12.12 -11.24
CA LYS A 330 15.99 -10.87 -12.01
C LYS A 330 15.32 -11.01 -13.36
N GLU A 331 15.54 -12.11 -14.08
CA GLU A 331 14.89 -12.36 -15.36
C GLU A 331 13.35 -12.30 -15.25
N MET A 332 12.81 -12.76 -14.13
CA MET A 332 11.38 -12.72 -13.84
C MET A 332 10.85 -11.33 -13.47
N TRP A 333 11.61 -10.53 -12.70
CA TRP A 333 11.12 -9.31 -12.04
C TRP A 333 11.66 -7.99 -12.62
N GLU A 334 12.84 -8.04 -13.18
CA GLU A 334 13.56 -6.97 -13.84
C GLU A 334 13.89 -7.42 -15.27
N PRO A 335 12.87 -7.76 -16.10
CA PRO A 335 13.15 -8.15 -17.47
C PRO A 335 13.92 -7.01 -18.13
N GLU A 336 15.09 -7.33 -18.70
CA GLU A 336 15.91 -6.31 -19.36
C GLU A 336 15.02 -5.58 -20.37
N PRO A 337 15.07 -4.23 -20.42
CA PRO A 337 14.52 -3.55 -21.57
C PRO A 337 15.27 -4.13 -22.76
N GLU A 338 14.57 -4.88 -23.62
CA GLU A 338 15.15 -5.39 -24.85
C GLU A 338 15.87 -4.20 -25.48
N THR A 339 17.20 -4.34 -25.63
CA THR A 339 18.00 -3.36 -26.34
C THR A 339 17.23 -3.04 -27.60
N ALA A 340 16.88 -1.77 -27.79
CA ALA A 340 16.34 -1.30 -29.05
C ALA A 340 17.42 -1.55 -30.11
N GLU A 341 17.43 -2.75 -30.67
CA GLU A 341 18.35 -3.13 -31.73
C GLU A 341 17.90 -2.37 -33.00
N ALA A 342 18.59 -1.24 -33.17
CA ALA A 342 18.97 -0.51 -34.40
C ALA A 342 17.91 -0.25 -35.49
#